data_AF-A0A7C1W0G4-F1
#
_entry.id   AF-A0A7C1W0G4-F1
#
_cell.length_a   1.000
_cell.length_b   1.000
_cell.length_c   1.000
_cell.angle_alpha   90.00
_cell.angle_beta   90.00
_cell.angle_gamma   90.00
#
_symmetry.space_group_name_H-M   'P 1'
#
loop_
_entity.id
_entity.type
_entity.pdbx_description
1 polymer ?
#
loop_
_entity_poly.entity_id
_entity_poly.type
_entity_poly.pdbx_seq_one_letter_code
_entity_poly.pdbx_strand_id
1 'polypeptide(L)' 'MGNIRQTNIKNTAIELVELFRDQFSDDFEHNKKKVEEFTDITSKGLRNKIAGYVTRYYSLKYKNN' A
#
# COMPACT_ATOMS: atom_id res chain seq x y z
N MET A 1 10.56 -16.93 13.86
CA MET A 1 10.52 -15.47 14.10
C MET A 1 9.40 -14.89 13.25
N GLY A 2 8.32 -14.40 13.87
CA GLY A 2 7.07 -14.05 13.18
C GLY A 2 7.21 -12.80 12.30
N ASN A 3 6.78 -12.90 11.05
CA ASN A 3 6.88 -11.81 10.06
C ASN A 3 5.72 -10.80 10.25
N ILE A 4 5.63 -10.20 11.44
CA ILE A 4 4.61 -9.20 11.76
C ILE A 4 5.05 -7.86 11.18
N ARG A 5 4.28 -7.37 10.20
CA ARG A 5 4.46 -6.01 9.67
C ARG A 5 4.17 -5.00 10.77
N GLN A 6 5.07 -4.02 10.93
CA GLN A 6 4.92 -2.91 11.87
C GLN A 6 3.61 -2.15 11.61
N THR A 7 2.99 -1.65 12.69
CA THR A 7 1.70 -0.94 12.63
C THR A 7 1.74 0.27 11.70
N ASN A 8 2.85 1.02 11.67
CA ASN A 8 3.03 2.18 10.79
C ASN A 8 2.85 1.81 9.31
N ILE A 9 3.39 0.68 8.86
CA ILE A 9 3.25 0.21 7.47
C ILE A 9 1.78 -0.03 7.14
N LYS A 10 1.02 -0.60 8.06
CA LYS A 10 -0.41 -0.90 7.86
C LYS A 10 -1.22 0.39 7.85
N ASN A 11 -0.99 1.28 8.82
CA ASN A 11 -1.73 2.54 8.93
C ASN A 11 -1.50 3.41 7.68
N THR A 12 -0.25 3.64 7.28
CA THR A 12 0.05 4.42 6.07
C THR A 12 -0.59 3.82 4.82
N ALA A 13 -0.54 2.50 4.67
CA ALA A 13 -1.15 1.83 3.52
C ALA A 13 -2.69 1.96 3.51
N ILE A 14 -3.33 1.85 4.67
CA ILE A 14 -4.79 2.00 4.79
C ILE A 14 -5.18 3.45 4.47
N GLU A 15 -4.49 4.42 5.09
CA GLU A 15 -4.76 5.85 4.92
C GLU A 15 -4.60 6.28 3.47
N LEU A 16 -3.54 5.84 2.79
CA LEU A 16 -3.33 6.07 1.36
C LEU A 16 -4.50 5.55 0.52
N VAL A 17 -4.92 4.30 0.75
CA VAL A 17 -6.02 3.68 -0.01
C VAL A 17 -7.37 4.35 0.26
N GLU A 18 -7.57 4.89 1.46
CA GLU A 18 -8.79 5.61 1.81
C GLU A 18 -8.84 7.02 1.22
N LEU A 19 -7.71 7.73 1.21
CA LEU A 19 -7.59 9.07 0.63
C LEU A 19 -7.58 9.04 -0.90
N PHE A 20 -6.88 8.09 -1.51
CA PHE A 20 -6.64 8.04 -2.95
C PHE A 20 -7.15 6.75 -3.59
N ARG A 21 -8.35 6.28 -3.19
CA ARG A 21 -8.96 5.04 -3.71
C ARG A 21 -8.90 4.93 -5.23
N ASP A 22 -9.27 5.99 -5.94
CA ASP A 22 -9.37 6.03 -7.40
C ASP A 22 -8.02 5.90 -8.11
N GLN A 23 -6.92 6.17 -7.39
CA GLN A 23 -5.56 6.15 -7.93
C GLN A 23 -4.88 4.78 -7.74
N PHE A 24 -5.43 3.92 -6.88
CA PHE A 24 -4.92 2.59 -6.60
C PHE A 24 -5.67 1.52 -7.40
N SER A 25 -4.98 0.44 -7.75
CA SER A 25 -5.53 -0.65 -8.54
C SER A 25 -5.05 -2.01 -8.01
N ASP A 26 -5.34 -3.11 -8.70
CA ASP A 26 -4.81 -4.43 -8.36
C ASP A 26 -3.37 -4.67 -8.86
N ASP A 27 -2.85 -3.77 -9.69
CA ASP A 27 -1.47 -3.84 -10.19
C ASP A 27 -0.43 -3.36 -9.15
N PHE A 28 0.57 -4.19 -8.88
CA PHE A 28 1.61 -3.88 -7.89
C PHE A 28 2.58 -2.79 -8.35
N GLU A 29 2.96 -2.75 -9.63
CA GLU A 29 3.92 -1.76 -10.14
C GLU A 29 3.35 -0.35 -10.16
N HIS A 30 2.09 -0.22 -10.57
CA HIS A 30 1.33 1.01 -10.51
C HIS A 30 1.20 1.51 -9.07
N ASN A 31 0.76 0.63 -8.16
CA ASN A 31 0.64 0.98 -6.74
C ASN A 31 1.98 1.39 -6.13
N LYS A 32 3.09 0.73 -6.51
CA LYS A 32 4.43 1.09 -6.03
C LYS A 32 4.83 2.50 -6.45
N LYS A 33 4.56 2.88 -7.70
CA LYS A 33 4.82 4.25 -8.20
C LYS A 33 3.96 5.27 -7.46
N LYS A 34 2.66 4.99 -7.32
CA LYS A 34 1.73 5.85 -6.57
C LYS A 34 2.17 6.03 -5.12
N VAL A 35 2.56 4.96 -4.43
CA VAL A 35 3.10 5.05 -3.06
C VAL A 35 4.36 5.92 -3.02
N GLU A 36 5.23 5.85 -4.03
CA GLU A 36 6.42 6.72 -4.12
C GLU A 36 6.06 8.18 -4.35
N GLU A 37 5.02 8.47 -5.15
CA GLU A 37 4.55 9.84 -5.38
C GLU A 37 3.82 10.44 -4.18
N PHE A 38 3.05 9.63 -3.45
CA PHE A 38 2.27 10.08 -2.30
C PHE A 38 3.05 10.06 -0.99
N THR A 39 4.30 9.58 -0.99
CA THR A 39 5.05 9.37 0.24
C THR A 39 6.55 9.57 0.03
N ASP A 40 7.19 10.30 0.94
CA ASP A 40 8.61 10.64 0.87
C ASP A 40 9.55 9.50 1.35
N ILE A 41 9.15 8.25 1.11
CA ILE A 41 9.91 7.08 1.58
C ILE A 41 11.07 6.80 0.64
N THR A 42 12.26 7.14 1.12
CA THR A 42 13.55 6.84 0.47
C THR A 42 13.93 5.35 0.57
N SER A 43 13.40 4.61 1.53
CA SER A 43 13.72 3.19 1.71
C SER A 43 12.94 2.26 0.77
N LYS A 44 13.62 1.67 -0.21
CA LYS A 44 13.06 0.68 -1.17
C LYS A 44 12.31 -0.48 -0.49
N GLY A 45 12.88 -1.03 0.60
CA GLY A 45 12.27 -2.15 1.31
C GLY A 45 10.97 -1.77 2.04
N LEU A 46 10.90 -0.56 2.58
CA LEU A 46 9.71 -0.05 3.25
C LEU A 46 8.61 0.25 2.24
N ARG A 47 8.95 0.92 1.14
CA ARG A 47 8.04 1.18 0.01
C ARG A 47 7.42 -0.10 -0.54
N ASN A 48 8.23 -1.14 -0.78
CA ASN A 48 7.72 -2.42 -1.25
C ASN A 48 6.76 -3.09 -0.25
N LYS A 49 7.03 -2.97 1.06
CA LYS A 49 6.13 -3.51 2.10
C LYS A 49 4.80 -2.76 2.14
N ILE A 50 4.82 -1.44 1.98
CA ILE A 50 3.62 -0.58 1.94
C ILE A 50 2.82 -0.87 0.68
N ALA A 51 3.44 -0.81 -0.50
CA ALA A 51 2.80 -1.11 -1.79
C ALA A 51 2.15 -2.50 -1.78
N GLY A 52 2.84 -3.52 -1.23
CA GLY A 52 2.27 -4.87 -1.12
C GLY A 52 1.08 -4.95 -0.16
N TYR A 53 1.06 -4.14 0.90
CA TYR A 53 -0.09 -4.07 1.80
C TYR A 53 -1.25 -3.28 1.20
N VAL A 54 -0.96 -2.20 0.48
CA VAL A 54 -1.92 -1.40 -0.31
C VAL A 54 -2.67 -2.30 -1.28
N THR A 55 -1.96 -3.06 -2.13
CA THR A 55 -2.60 -3.98 -3.10
C THR A 55 -3.48 -5.02 -2.40
N ARG A 56 -3.00 -5.58 -1.28
CA ARG A 56 -3.77 -6.56 -0.52
C ARG A 56 -5.03 -5.96 0.12
N TYR A 57 -4.92 -4.78 0.71
CA TYR A 57 -6.03 -4.10 1.35
C TYR A 57 -7.06 -3.62 0.32
N TYR A 58 -6.61 -3.05 -0.80
CA TYR A 58 -7.45 -2.65 -1.92
C TYR A 58 -8.25 -3.84 -2.47
N SER A 59 -7.57 -4.96 -2.73
CA SER A 59 -8.21 -6.19 -3.20
C SER A 59 -9.27 -6.71 -2.22
N LEU A 60 -8.96 -6.74 -0.92
CA LEU A 60 -9.92 -7.18 0.11
C LEU A 60 -11.16 -6.27 0.23
N LYS A 61 -10.98 -4.96 0.07
CA LYS A 61 -12.06 -3.98 0.30
C LYS A 61 -12.92 -3.72 -0.95
N TYR A 62 -12.35 -3.81 -2.15
CA TYR A 62 -13.02 -3.37 -3.38
C TYR A 62 -13.22 -4.47 -4.43
N LYS A 63 -12.50 -5.59 -4.38
CA LYS A 63 -12.59 -6.66 -5.39
C LYS A 63 -13.75 -7.63 -5.15
N ASN A 64 -14.61 -7.37 -4.17
CA ASN A 64 -15.66 -8.28 -3.72
C ASN A 64 -17.08 -7.68 -3.71
N ASN A 65 -17.31 -6.65 -4.53
CA ASN A 65 -18.63 -6.19 -4.96
C ASN A 65 -18.76 -6.40 -6.48
#